data_AF-A0A5J4DZP6-F1
#
_entry.id   AF-A0A5J4DZP6-F1
#
_cell.length_a   1.000
_cell.length_b   1.000
_cell.length_c   1.000
_cell.angle_alpha   90.00
_cell.angle_beta   90.00
_cell.angle_gamma   90.00
#
_symmetry.space_group_name_H-M   'P 1'
#
loop_
_entity.id
_entity.type
_entity.pdbx_description
1 polymer ?
#
loop_
_entity_poly.entity_id
_entity_poly.type
_entity_poly.pdbx_seq_one_letter_code
_entity_poly.pdbx_strand_id
1 'polypeptide(L)'
;MAVVSLWTPLAYERIFERWFSLLNLFYLSPIPILTAAAAWACWHGLHARWEATPFLAAVAIFLFGYLGLAISNAPYLVPPSITVWEAAAAPSSQLFMLAGVVLLLPVILGYTVFVYWTFRGKVRAGEGYH
;
A
#
# COMPACT_ATOMS: atom_id res chain seq x y z
N MET A 1 11.43 -1.80 5.32
CA MET A 1 10.26 -1.25 6.02
C MET A 1 10.62 -0.81 7.43
N ALA A 2 11.02 -1.70 8.34
CA ALA A 2 11.35 -1.33 9.73
C ALA A 2 12.37 -0.17 9.87
N VAL A 3 13.50 -0.22 9.14
CA VAL A 3 14.51 0.85 9.15
C VAL A 3 13.92 2.19 8.71
N VAL A 4 13.14 2.20 7.62
CA VAL A 4 12.50 3.42 7.10
C VAL A 4 11.45 3.94 8.10
N SER A 5 10.64 3.06 8.69
CA SER A 5 9.61 3.42 9.66
C SER A 5 10.17 4.01 10.95
N LEU A 6 11.38 3.65 11.35
CA LEU A 6 12.07 4.22 12.52
C LEU A 6 12.87 5.49 12.15
N TRP A 7 13.58 5.47 11.03
CA TRP A 7 14.42 6.58 10.60
C TRP A 7 13.61 7.83 10.26
N THR A 8 12.48 7.67 9.57
CA THR A 8 11.68 8.80 9.07
C THR A 8 11.16 9.72 10.19
N PRO A 9 10.53 9.23 11.28
CA PRO A 9 10.13 10.11 12.38
C PRO A 9 11.32 10.71 13.13
N LEU A 10 12.45 10.00 13.24
CA LEU A 10 13.65 10.54 13.91
C LEU A 10 14.32 11.65 13.08
N ALA A 11 14.24 11.58 11.75
CA ALA A 11 14.81 12.57 10.85
C ALA A 11 13.94 13.82 10.69
N TYR A 12 12.62 13.72 10.92
CA TYR A 12 11.67 14.81 10.71
C TYR A 12 10.72 14.97 11.90
N GLU A 13 10.91 16.02 12.68
CA GLU A 13 10.13 16.32 13.90
C GLU A 13 8.61 16.39 13.63
N ARG A 14 8.19 16.95 12.49
CA ARG A 14 6.78 16.96 12.06
C ARG A 14 6.18 15.55 11.97
N ILE A 15 6.96 14.57 11.51
CA ILE A 15 6.52 13.18 11.40
C ILE A 15 6.54 12.55 12.79
N PHE A 16 7.53 12.86 13.63
CA PHE A 16 7.56 12.42 15.02
C PHE A 16 6.29 12.84 15.78
N GLU A 17 5.95 14.13 15.79
CA GLU A 17 4.77 14.64 16.48
C GLU A 17 3.47 14.00 15.98
N ARG A 18 3.37 13.79 14.66
CA ARG A 18 2.21 13.15 14.05
C ARG A 18 2.03 11.71 14.54
N TRP A 19 3.10 10.93 14.66
CA TRP A 19 3.01 9.51 15.03
C TRP A 19 3.06 9.26 16.55
N PHE A 20 3.76 10.09 17.32
CA PHE A 20 4.06 9.85 18.73
C PHE A 20 3.32 10.78 19.70
N SER A 21 2.48 11.69 19.22
CA SER A 21 1.50 12.37 20.09
C SER A 21 0.51 11.36 20.67
N LEU A 22 0.15 11.52 21.95
CA LEU A 22 -0.56 10.49 22.73
C LEU A 22 -1.81 9.95 22.03
N LEU A 23 -2.65 10.84 21.49
CA LEU A 23 -3.88 10.45 20.81
C LEU A 23 -3.61 9.79 19.44
N ASN A 24 -2.73 10.38 18.63
CA ASN A 24 -2.39 9.82 17.32
C ASN A 24 -1.64 8.50 17.43
N LEU A 25 -0.85 8.29 18.47
CA LEU A 25 -0.17 7.02 18.71
C LEU A 25 -1.18 5.89 18.77
N PHE A 26 -2.26 6.04 19.54
CA PHE A 26 -3.32 5.03 19.60
C PHE A 26 -4.04 4.86 18.26
N TYR A 27 -4.41 5.95 17.59
CA TYR A 27 -5.12 5.87 16.31
C TYR A 27 -4.28 5.34 15.14
N LEU A 28 -2.98 5.62 15.13
CA LEU A 28 -2.07 5.25 14.04
C LEU A 28 -1.34 3.93 14.30
N SER A 29 -1.22 3.49 15.56
CA SER A 29 -0.59 2.21 15.93
C SER A 29 -1.14 0.95 15.24
N PRO A 30 -2.43 0.86 14.82
CA PRO A 30 -2.88 -0.30 14.05
C PRO A 30 -2.08 -0.52 12.77
N ILE A 31 -1.58 0.54 12.12
CA ILE A 31 -0.83 0.43 10.86
C ILE A 31 0.50 -0.31 11.04
N PRO A 32 1.42 0.10 11.94
CA PRO A 32 2.66 -0.64 12.18
C PRO A 32 2.39 -2.04 12.76
N ILE A 33 1.36 -2.21 13.59
CA ILE A 33 0.97 -3.53 14.13
C ILE A 33 0.54 -4.47 13.00
N LEU A 34 -0.36 -4.03 12.12
CA LEU A 34 -0.80 -4.82 10.97
C LEU A 34 0.33 -5.08 9.98
N THR A 35 1.25 -4.13 9.81
CA THR A 35 2.46 -4.32 9.00
C THR A 35 3.36 -5.41 9.58
N ALA A 36 3.57 -5.41 10.91
CA ALA A 36 4.34 -6.44 11.59
C ALA A 36 3.64 -7.81 11.52
N ALA A 37 2.32 -7.85 11.71
CA ALA A 37 1.53 -9.07 11.57
C ALA A 37 1.59 -9.63 10.14
N ALA A 38 1.51 -8.78 9.12
CA ALA A 38 1.67 -9.19 7.72
C ALA A 38 3.10 -9.68 7.43
N ALA A 39 4.13 -9.02 7.96
CA ALA A 39 5.52 -9.48 7.85
C ALA A 39 5.70 -10.87 8.49
N TRP A 40 5.12 -11.09 9.66
CA TRP A 40 5.14 -12.39 10.33
C TRP A 40 4.37 -13.45 9.52
N ALA A 41 3.18 -13.13 9.01
CA ALA A 41 2.39 -14.04 8.18
C ALA A 41 3.12 -14.41 6.88
N CYS A 42 3.85 -13.46 6.28
CA CYS A 42 4.71 -13.72 5.13
C CYS A 42 5.83 -14.71 5.48
N TRP A 43 6.58 -14.42 6.55
CA TRP A 43 7.67 -15.27 7.02
C TRP A 43 7.19 -16.69 7.37
N HIS A 44 6.12 -16.78 8.15
CA HIS A 44 5.54 -18.06 8.58
C HIS A 44 4.96 -18.84 7.39
N GLY A 45 4.23 -18.17 6.49
CA GLY A 45 3.67 -18.78 5.29
C GLY A 45 4.74 -19.37 4.37
N LEU A 46 5.90 -18.72 4.25
CA LEU A 46 7.05 -19.25 3.50
C LEU A 46 7.60 -20.54 4.12
N HIS A 47 7.71 -20.59 5.46
CA HIS A 47 8.20 -21.77 6.18
C HIS A 47 7.19 -22.93 6.14
N ALA A 48 5.90 -22.61 6.27
CA ALA A 48 4.80 -23.57 6.22
C ALA A 48 4.45 -24.00 4.78
N ARG A 49 5.14 -23.48 3.76
CA ARG A 49 4.91 -23.72 2.32
C ARG A 49 3.46 -23.45 1.89
N TRP A 50 2.84 -22.44 2.48
CA TRP A 50 1.52 -21.96 2.07
C TRP A 50 1.63 -21.22 0.74
N GLU A 51 0.70 -21.46 -0.18
CA GLU A 51 0.83 -20.98 -1.56
C GLU A 51 0.37 -19.53 -1.73
N ALA A 52 -0.74 -19.13 -1.09
CA ALA A 52 -1.32 -17.79 -1.28
C ALA A 52 -0.91 -16.79 -0.19
N THR A 53 -0.68 -17.26 1.04
CA THR A 53 -0.45 -16.38 2.20
C THR A 53 0.76 -15.47 2.06
N PRO A 54 1.95 -15.94 1.63
CA PRO A 54 3.11 -15.06 1.46
C PRO A 54 2.86 -13.94 0.44
N PHE A 55 2.13 -14.24 -0.64
CA PHE A 55 1.78 -13.26 -1.66
C PHE A 55 0.84 -12.18 -1.11
N LEU A 56 -0.28 -12.58 -0.49
CA LEU A 56 -1.23 -11.64 0.09
C LEU A 56 -0.61 -10.81 1.22
N ALA A 57 0.24 -11.43 2.03
CA ALA A 57 0.98 -10.76 3.09
C ALA A 57 1.99 -9.73 2.53
N ALA A 58 2.70 -10.05 1.44
CA ALA A 58 3.58 -9.10 0.77
C ALA A 58 2.81 -7.89 0.21
N VAL A 59 1.66 -8.12 -0.42
CA VAL A 59 0.76 -7.05 -0.88
C VAL A 59 0.32 -6.17 0.30
N ALA A 60 -0.08 -6.77 1.42
CA ALA A 60 -0.50 -6.04 2.61
C ALA A 60 0.65 -5.18 3.20
N ILE A 61 1.87 -5.72 3.30
CA ILE A 61 3.05 -4.96 3.76
C ILE A 61 3.28 -3.73 2.86
N PHE A 62 3.16 -3.89 1.54
CA PHE A 62 3.34 -2.79 0.60
C PHE A 62 2.24 -1.72 0.77
N LEU A 63 0.98 -2.14 0.91
CA LEU A 63 -0.15 -1.24 1.12
C LEU A 63 -0.02 -0.46 2.44
N PHE A 64 0.32 -1.13 3.55
CA PHE A 64 0.50 -0.45 4.83
C PHE A 64 1.73 0.47 4.84
N GLY A 65 2.81 0.07 4.16
CA GLY A 65 3.97 0.94 3.95
C GLY A 65 3.60 2.22 3.21
N TYR A 66 2.84 2.10 2.11
CA TYR A 66 2.35 3.24 1.35
C TYR A 66 1.39 4.12 2.16
N LEU A 67 0.47 3.51 2.92
CA LEU A 67 -0.44 4.23 3.81
C LEU A 67 0.32 5.02 4.89
N GLY A 68 1.34 4.41 5.50
CA GLY A 68 2.19 5.09 6.47
C GLY A 68 2.91 6.30 5.87
N LEU A 69 3.41 6.19 4.64
CA LEU A 69 3.99 7.32 3.91
C LEU A 69 2.96 8.42 3.60
N ALA A 70 1.75 8.05 3.16
CA ALA A 70 0.68 9.00 2.87
C ALA A 70 0.27 9.78 4.13
N ILE A 71 0.08 9.11 5.26
CA ILE A 71 -0.27 9.73 6.55
C ILE A 71 0.84 10.66 7.05
N SER A 72 2.10 10.25 6.89
CA SER A 72 3.26 11.06 7.31
C SER A 72 3.36 12.37 6.53
N ASN A 73 2.92 12.38 5.27
CA ASN A 73 3.02 13.55 4.40
C ASN A 73 1.76 14.41 4.38
N ALA A 74 0.57 13.85 4.65
CA ALA A 74 -0.67 14.60 4.73
C ALA A 74 -0.54 15.85 5.64
N PRO A 75 -1.10 17.01 5.26
CA PRO A 75 -1.88 17.31 4.05
C PRO A 75 -1.03 17.69 2.82
N TYR A 76 0.28 17.54 2.88
CA TYR A 76 1.20 17.96 1.81
C TYR A 76 1.33 16.89 0.74
N LEU A 77 1.16 17.30 -0.52
CA LEU A 77 1.49 16.50 -1.69
C LEU A 77 2.98 16.65 -2.05
N VAL A 78 3.50 17.88 -1.94
CA VAL A 78 4.94 18.18 -2.04
C VAL A 78 5.38 18.84 -0.74
N PRO A 79 5.93 18.08 0.21
CA PRO A 79 6.32 18.61 1.51
C PRO A 79 7.48 19.61 1.41
N PRO A 80 7.50 20.68 2.23
CA PRO A 80 6.46 21.11 3.16
C PRO A 80 5.51 22.17 2.58
N SER A 81 5.56 22.44 1.26
CA SER A 81 5.05 23.70 0.71
C SER A 81 3.74 23.60 -0.06
N ILE A 82 3.43 22.46 -0.70
CA ILE A 82 2.22 22.33 -1.53
C ILE A 82 1.27 21.31 -0.91
N THR A 83 0.09 21.77 -0.53
CA THR A 83 -0.99 20.94 0.00
C THR A 83 -1.76 20.23 -1.10
N VAL A 84 -2.50 19.17 -0.74
CA VAL A 84 -3.41 18.46 -1.66
C VAL A 84 -4.48 19.37 -2.28
N TRP A 85 -4.84 20.46 -1.60
CA TRP A 85 -5.83 21.42 -2.06
C TRP A 85 -5.25 22.43 -3.05
N GLU A 86 -4.03 22.89 -2.81
CA GLU A 86 -3.32 23.79 -3.74
C GLU A 86 -2.87 23.06 -5.01
N ALA A 87 -2.55 21.77 -4.90
CA ALA A 87 -2.24 20.93 -6.04
C ALA A 87 -3.49 20.43 -6.82
N ALA A 88 -4.70 20.76 -6.34
CA ALA A 88 -5.92 20.28 -6.97
C ALA A 88 -6.15 20.97 -8.33
N ALA A 89 -6.49 20.17 -9.34
CA ALA A 89 -6.93 20.68 -10.63
C ALA A 89 -8.29 21.38 -10.52
N ALA A 90 -8.68 22.13 -11.55
CA ALA A 90 -10.01 22.75 -11.62
C ALA A 90 -11.13 21.70 -11.42
N PRO A 91 -12.24 22.04 -10.73
CA PRO A 91 -13.29 21.08 -10.40
C PRO A 91 -13.87 20.33 -11.62
N SER A 92 -14.01 21.00 -12.77
CA SER A 92 -14.47 20.38 -14.01
C SER A 92 -13.51 19.31 -14.54
N SER A 93 -12.20 19.56 -14.48
CA SER A 93 -11.18 18.59 -14.86
C SER A 93 -11.15 17.40 -13.90
N GLN A 94 -11.33 17.63 -12.59
CA GLN A 94 -11.41 16.55 -11.60
C GLN A 94 -12.64 15.67 -11.81
N LEU A 95 -13.81 16.26 -12.07
CA LEU A 95 -15.04 15.51 -12.37
C LEU A 95 -14.91 14.69 -13.65
N PHE A 96 -14.29 15.25 -14.69
CA PHE A 96 -14.00 14.51 -15.92
C PHE A 96 -13.07 13.31 -15.66
N MET A 97 -11.97 13.52 -14.92
CA MET A 97 -11.07 12.44 -14.52
C MET A 97 -11.80 11.37 -13.68
N LEU A 98 -12.64 11.79 -12.73
CA LEU A 98 -13.39 10.88 -11.86
C LEU A 98 -14.33 9.99 -12.67
N ALA A 99 -15.06 10.56 -13.64
CA ALA A 99 -15.93 9.78 -14.52
C ALA A 99 -15.14 8.71 -15.29
N GLY A 100 -13.96 9.08 -15.81
CA GLY A 100 -13.03 8.14 -16.45
C GLY A 100 -12.56 7.04 -15.49
N VAL A 101 -12.12 7.39 -14.27
CA VAL A 101 -11.64 6.43 -13.27
C VAL A 101 -12.74 5.47 -12.83
N VAL A 102 -13.95 5.96 -12.56
CA VAL A 102 -15.09 5.14 -12.11
C VAL A 102 -15.46 4.09 -13.17
N LEU A 103 -15.32 4.39 -14.46
CA LEU A 103 -15.59 3.43 -15.54
C LEU A 103 -14.39 2.51 -15.83
N LEU A 104 -13.19 3.08 -15.96
CA LEU A 104 -12.00 2.35 -16.42
C LEU A 104 -11.38 1.48 -15.33
N LEU A 105 -11.33 1.95 -14.08
CA LEU A 105 -10.73 1.21 -12.98
C LEU A 105 -11.38 -0.17 -12.76
N PRO A 106 -12.73 -0.32 -12.70
CA PRO A 106 -13.33 -1.65 -12.55
C PRO A 106 -13.10 -2.55 -13.77
N VAL A 107 -13.01 -1.98 -14.98
CA VAL A 107 -12.67 -2.75 -16.19
C VAL A 107 -11.24 -3.28 -16.11
N ILE A 108 -10.27 -2.44 -15.74
CA ILE A 108 -8.87 -2.82 -15.58
C ILE A 108 -8.72 -3.90 -14.50
N LEU A 109 -9.37 -3.71 -13.35
CA LEU A 109 -9.35 -4.69 -12.26
C LEU A 109 -10.02 -6.01 -12.68
N GLY A 110 -11.17 -5.94 -13.35
CA GLY A 110 -11.87 -7.12 -13.86
C GLY A 110 -11.04 -7.90 -14.88
N TYR A 111 -10.40 -7.21 -15.82
CA TYR A 111 -9.47 -7.81 -16.77
C TYR A 111 -8.26 -8.44 -16.07
N THR A 112 -7.67 -7.75 -15.10
CA THR A 112 -6.55 -8.27 -14.32
C THR A 112 -6.95 -9.56 -13.60
N VAL A 113 -8.08 -9.56 -12.89
CA VAL A 113 -8.62 -10.76 -12.24
C VAL A 113 -8.88 -11.89 -13.24
N PHE A 114 -9.48 -11.57 -14.39
CA PHE A 114 -9.73 -12.56 -15.44
C PHE A 114 -8.44 -13.21 -15.96
N VAL A 115 -7.39 -12.42 -16.20
CA VAL A 115 -6.06 -12.93 -16.61
C VAL A 115 -5.49 -13.86 -15.55
N TYR A 116 -5.43 -13.43 -14.28
CA TYR A 116 -4.92 -14.28 -13.18
C TYR A 116 -5.76 -15.54 -13.01
N TRP A 117 -7.09 -15.45 -13.16
CA TRP A 117 -7.99 -16.59 -13.06
C TRP A 117 -7.80 -17.59 -14.20
N THR A 118 -7.55 -17.10 -15.42
CA THR A 118 -7.31 -17.91 -16.62
C THR A 118 -5.96 -18.62 -16.55
N PHE A 119 -4.92 -17.93 -16.05
CA PHE A 119 -3.56 -18.47 -15.95
C PHE A 119 -3.17 -19.00 -14.56
N ARG A 120 -4.13 -19.36 -13.71
CA ARG A 120 -3.87 -19.86 -12.34
C ARG A 120 -3.18 -21.23 -12.29
N GLY A 121 -2.94 -21.87 -13.42
CA GLY A 121 -2.31 -23.19 -13.51
C GLY A 121 -0.88 -23.16 -12.98
N LYS A 122 -0.49 -24.17 -12.20
CA LYS A 122 0.91 -24.34 -11.78
C LYS A 122 1.70 -24.88 -12.96
N VAL A 123 2.81 -24.23 -13.29
CA VAL A 123 3.74 -24.74 -14.31
C VAL A 123 4.47 -25.96 -13.74
N ARG A 124 4.32 -27.12 -14.37
CA ARG A 124 5.09 -28.33 -14.02
C ARG A 124 6.40 -28.36 -14.80
N ALA A 125 7.48 -28.82 -14.17
CA ALA A 125 8.74 -29.07 -14.87
C ALA A 125 8.52 -30.16 -15.94
N GLY A 126 8.73 -29.82 -17.22
CA GLY A 126 8.51 -30.70 -18.37
C GLY A 126 7.31 -30.37 -19.26
N GLU A 127 6.48 -29.38 -18.90
CA GLU A 127 5.37 -28.90 -19.76
C GLU A 127 5.74 -27.66 -20.60
N GLY A 128 7.01 -27.25 -20.57
CA GLY A 128 7.57 -26.30 -21.52
C GLY A 128 7.96 -27.03 -22.81
N TYR A 129 7.74 -26.41 -23.97
CA TYR A 129 8.22 -26.89 -25.27
C TYR A 129 9.73 -27.20 -25.22
N HIS A 130 10.11 -28.44 -24.90
CA HIS A 130 11.39 -29.10 -25.18
C HIS A 130 11.27 -30.59 -24.84
#